data_AF-A0A7C5IR63-F1
#
_entry.id   AF-A0A7C5IR63-F1
#
_cell.length_a   1.000
_cell.length_b   1.000
_cell.length_c   1.000
_cell.angle_alpha   90.00
_cell.angle_beta   90.00
_cell.angle_gamma   90.00
#
_symmetry.space_group_name_H-M   'P 1'
#
loop_
_entity.id
_entity.type
_entity.pdbx_description
1 polymer ?
#
loop_
_entity_poly.entity_id
_entity_poly.type
_entity_poly.pdbx_seq_one_letter_code
_entity_poly.pdbx_strand_id
1 'polypeptide(L)'
;DRQNFQALAFFPLRKSWSKNARMVLSPNSPLFEMPTASGKTKTFRKYGELFFRHRGKKYSLNVYQNQKNLSSEKYKDYLFIPFKDVSNGQESYGGGRYIDIFIPKSNRVRLDFNQCYNPYCAYSSGWNCPIPPKENDLPFKVLAGVKRWEKEH
;
A
#
# COMPACT_ATOMS: atom_id res chain seq x y z
N ASP A 1 17.93 -8.41 -14.18
CA ASP A 1 17.89 -8.16 -15.63
C ASP A 1 17.02 -6.98 -15.98
N ARG A 2 17.64 -5.90 -16.44
CA ARG A 2 16.95 -4.85 -17.20
C ARG A 2 16.87 -5.18 -18.70
N GLN A 3 17.68 -6.13 -19.16
CA GLN A 3 17.80 -6.46 -20.58
C GLN A 3 16.62 -7.29 -21.11
N ASN A 4 15.91 -8.05 -20.25
CA ASN A 4 14.76 -8.89 -20.63
C ASN A 4 13.42 -8.42 -20.03
N PHE A 5 13.36 -7.23 -19.43
CA PHE A 5 12.11 -6.71 -18.87
C PHE A 5 11.17 -6.27 -19.99
N GLN A 6 10.06 -6.98 -20.21
CA GLN A 6 9.03 -6.56 -21.17
C GLN A 6 7.94 -5.71 -20.51
N ALA A 7 7.30 -6.21 -19.45
CA ALA A 7 6.26 -5.50 -18.71
C ALA A 7 6.01 -6.14 -17.34
N LEU A 8 5.40 -5.38 -16.42
CA LEU A 8 4.83 -5.95 -15.19
C LEU A 8 3.55 -6.72 -15.51
N ALA A 9 3.37 -7.88 -14.88
CA ALA A 9 2.12 -8.62 -14.97
C ALA A 9 1.08 -8.04 -13.99
N PHE A 10 -0.16 -7.91 -14.45
CA PHE A 10 -1.28 -7.39 -13.65
C PHE A 10 -2.38 -8.45 -13.51
N PHE A 11 -3.13 -8.38 -12.41
CA PHE A 11 -4.42 -9.06 -12.32
C PHE A 11 -5.44 -8.37 -13.24
N PRO A 12 -6.44 -9.11 -13.77
CA PRO A 12 -7.52 -8.49 -14.55
C PRO A 12 -8.21 -7.39 -13.74
N LEU A 13 -8.44 -6.24 -14.37
CA LEU A 13 -9.15 -5.12 -13.74
C LEU A 13 -10.57 -5.54 -13.35
N ARG A 14 -10.96 -5.28 -12.10
CA ARG A 14 -12.34 -5.52 -11.65
C ARG A 14 -12.87 -4.34 -10.86
N LYS A 15 -14.04 -3.83 -11.26
CA LYS A 15 -14.75 -2.77 -10.52
C LYS A 15 -15.01 -3.14 -9.07
N SER A 16 -15.19 -4.44 -8.78
CA SER A 16 -15.35 -4.95 -7.41
C SER A 16 -14.16 -4.66 -6.50
N TRP A 17 -12.97 -4.37 -7.05
CA TRP A 17 -11.77 -3.99 -6.31
C TRP A 17 -11.62 -2.48 -6.08
N SER A 18 -12.49 -1.67 -6.68
CA SER A 18 -12.64 -0.25 -6.34
C SER A 18 -13.67 -0.12 -5.21
N LYS A 19 -13.22 0.26 -4.01
CA LYS A 19 -14.04 0.33 -2.80
C LYS A 19 -14.36 1.78 -2.45
N ASN A 20 -15.63 2.03 -2.14
CA ASN A 20 -16.02 3.25 -1.45
C ASN A 20 -15.65 3.09 0.02
N ALA A 21 -14.63 3.83 0.45
CA ALA A 21 -14.13 3.84 1.81
C ALA A 21 -14.46 5.16 2.50
N ARG A 22 -14.62 5.12 3.82
CA ARG A 22 -14.77 6.30 4.67
C ARG A 22 -13.49 6.51 5.45
N MET A 23 -12.87 7.67 5.31
CA MET A 23 -11.70 8.06 6.08
C MET A 23 -12.11 8.66 7.44
N VAL A 24 -11.46 8.20 8.50
CA VAL A 24 -11.48 8.83 9.83
C VAL A 24 -10.08 9.34 10.12
N LEU A 25 -9.93 10.64 10.36
CA LEU A 25 -8.64 11.25 10.63
C LEU A 25 -8.11 10.88 12.02
N SER A 26 -6.80 10.90 12.19
CA SER A 26 -6.11 10.65 13.45
C SER A 26 -5.16 11.82 13.77
N PRO A 27 -5.69 13.04 14.03
CA PRO A 27 -4.90 14.28 14.11
C PRO A 27 -3.82 14.28 15.20
N ASN A 28 -4.07 13.55 16.29
CA ASN A 28 -3.18 13.49 17.46
C ASN A 28 -2.35 12.20 17.51
N SER A 29 -2.19 11.49 16.38
CA SER A 29 -1.38 10.29 16.38
C SER A 29 0.11 10.63 16.54
N PRO A 30 0.84 9.89 17.40
CA PRO A 30 2.26 10.11 17.57
C PRO A 30 3.02 9.76 16.29
N LEU A 31 4.19 10.36 16.13
CA LEU A 31 5.14 9.92 15.13
C LEU A 31 5.69 8.55 15.52
N PHE A 32 5.96 7.71 14.53
CA PHE A 32 6.60 6.43 14.76
C PHE A 32 7.56 6.09 13.62
N GLU A 33 8.51 5.24 13.94
CA GLU A 33 9.50 4.72 13.00
C GLU A 33 8.99 3.43 12.36
N MET A 34 8.61 3.51 11.10
CA MET A 34 8.20 2.33 10.33
C MET A 34 9.46 1.58 9.88
N PRO A 35 9.62 0.29 10.23
CA PRO A 35 10.76 -0.51 9.82
C PRO A 35 10.73 -0.74 8.31
N THR A 36 11.90 -1.04 7.75
CA THR A 36 12.08 -1.24 6.32
C THR A 36 12.82 -2.54 6.04
N ALA A 37 12.72 -3.02 4.81
CA ALA A 37 13.45 -4.22 4.36
C ALA A 37 14.98 -4.09 4.46
N SER A 38 15.53 -2.87 4.55
CA SER A 38 16.97 -2.63 4.67
C SER A 38 17.50 -2.64 6.11
N GLY A 39 16.60 -2.80 7.11
CA GLY A 39 16.93 -2.67 8.53
C GLY A 39 16.95 -1.23 9.05
N LYS A 40 16.79 -0.23 8.18
CA LYS A 40 16.59 1.18 8.56
C LYS A 40 15.12 1.46 8.90
N THR A 41 14.83 2.70 9.29
CA THR A 41 13.46 3.16 9.51
C THR A 41 13.11 4.38 8.67
N LYS A 42 11.82 4.68 8.61
CA LYS A 42 11.28 5.93 8.08
C LYS A 42 10.22 6.46 9.04
N THR A 43 10.25 7.77 9.30
CA THR A 43 9.30 8.43 10.20
C THR A 43 7.94 8.66 9.52
N PHE A 44 6.89 8.11 10.11
CA PHE A 44 5.51 8.27 9.66
C PHE A 44 4.61 8.77 10.79
N ARG A 45 3.46 9.32 10.40
CA ARG A 45 2.30 9.57 11.27
C ARG A 45 1.12 8.76 10.75
N LYS A 46 0.29 8.17 11.62
CA LYS A 46 -1.03 7.65 11.20
C LYS A 46 -1.93 8.83 10.86
N TYR A 47 -2.13 9.09 9.58
CA TYR A 47 -2.98 10.19 9.11
C TYR A 47 -4.46 9.91 9.40
N GLY A 48 -4.86 8.65 9.25
CA GLY A 48 -6.22 8.20 9.50
C GLY A 48 -6.42 6.72 9.23
N GLU A 49 -7.68 6.34 9.13
CA GLU A 49 -8.10 4.97 8.89
C GLU A 49 -9.24 4.94 7.88
N LEU A 50 -9.10 4.09 6.85
CA LEU A 50 -10.09 3.87 5.82
C LEU A 50 -10.96 2.69 6.18
N PHE A 51 -12.25 2.91 6.38
CA PHE A 51 -13.24 1.86 6.60
C PHE A 51 -13.95 1.53 5.29
N PHE A 52 -13.98 0.25 4.92
CA PHE A 52 -14.61 -0.22 3.68
C PHE A 52 -15.31 -1.57 3.89
N ARG A 53 -16.09 -2.00 2.89
CA ARG A 53 -16.74 -3.32 2.91
C ARG A 53 -16.19 -4.22 1.81
N HIS A 54 -16.00 -5.49 2.15
CA HIS A 54 -15.68 -6.55 1.21
C HIS A 54 -16.55 -7.76 1.53
N ARG A 55 -17.31 -8.26 0.54
CA ARG A 55 -18.25 -9.39 0.70
C ARG A 55 -19.15 -9.24 1.94
N GLY A 56 -19.76 -8.05 2.10
CA GLY A 56 -20.66 -7.73 3.20
C GLY A 56 -19.99 -7.41 4.54
N LYS A 57 -18.77 -7.87 4.79
CA LYS A 57 -17.99 -7.64 6.02
C LYS A 57 -17.27 -6.29 5.99
N LYS A 58 -17.09 -5.67 7.16
CA LYS A 58 -16.36 -4.41 7.34
C LYS A 58 -14.88 -4.71 7.60
N TYR A 59 -14.01 -3.91 6.99
CA TYR A 59 -12.57 -3.95 7.17
C TYR A 59 -12.04 -2.53 7.27
N SER A 60 -10.82 -2.38 7.79
CA SER A 60 -10.12 -1.12 7.80
C SER A 60 -8.67 -1.25 7.36
N LEU A 61 -8.10 -0.13 6.93
CA LEU A 61 -6.67 0.03 6.66
C LEU A 61 -6.23 1.38 7.23
N ASN A 62 -5.13 1.38 7.98
CA ASN A 62 -4.46 2.60 8.39
C ASN A 62 -3.83 3.28 7.18
N VAL A 63 -3.88 4.61 7.22
CA VAL A 63 -3.29 5.50 6.21
C VAL A 63 -2.19 6.28 6.90
N TYR A 64 -1.01 6.32 6.29
CA TYR A 64 0.18 6.92 6.87
C TYR A 64 0.66 8.12 6.05
N GLN A 65 1.22 9.12 6.71
CA GLN A 65 1.87 10.26 6.07
C GLN A 65 3.36 10.25 6.41
N ASN A 66 4.19 10.19 5.37
CA ASN A 66 5.64 10.25 5.52
C ASN A 66 6.06 11.67 5.91
N GLN A 67 6.71 11.83 7.06
CA GLN A 67 7.04 13.16 7.57
C GLN A 67 8.09 13.87 6.72
N LYS A 68 8.93 13.13 5.97
CA LYS A 68 9.88 13.72 5.01
C LYS A 68 9.17 14.35 3.81
N ASN A 69 7.95 13.94 3.49
CA ASN A 69 7.23 14.48 2.35
C ASN A 69 6.62 15.85 2.63
N LEU A 70 6.44 16.24 3.90
CA LEU A 70 5.81 17.51 4.29
C LEU A 70 6.57 18.73 3.79
N SER A 71 7.91 18.63 3.66
CA SER A 71 8.75 19.69 3.11
C SER A 71 8.78 19.72 1.58
N SER A 72 8.12 18.78 0.91
CA SER A 72 8.09 18.69 -0.55
C SER A 72 6.75 19.20 -1.09
N GLU A 73 6.79 20.26 -1.89
CA GLU A 73 5.59 20.80 -2.52
C GLU A 73 4.84 19.76 -3.38
N LYS A 74 5.59 18.84 -4.00
CA LYS A 74 5.03 17.76 -4.83
C LYS A 74 4.41 16.63 -4.00
N TYR A 75 4.96 16.33 -2.82
CA TYR A 75 4.62 15.12 -2.06
C TYR A 75 3.93 15.37 -0.72
N LYS A 76 3.76 16.62 -0.28
CA LYS A 76 3.16 16.98 1.02
C LYS A 76 1.77 16.38 1.25
N ASP A 77 1.01 16.23 0.17
CA ASP A 77 -0.34 15.69 0.18
C ASP A 77 -0.39 14.18 -0.09
N TYR A 78 0.74 13.50 -0.27
CA TYR A 78 0.76 12.05 -0.47
C TYR A 78 0.54 11.31 0.83
N LEU A 79 -0.38 10.36 0.77
CA LEU A 79 -0.69 9.40 1.81
C LEU A 79 -0.39 8.00 1.32
N PHE A 80 0.16 7.20 2.23
CA PHE A 80 0.72 5.89 1.99
C PHE A 80 -0.12 4.82 2.69
N ILE A 81 -0.55 3.81 1.94
CA ILE A 81 -1.38 2.70 2.44
C ILE A 81 -0.66 1.38 2.13
N PRO A 82 0.30 0.96 2.97
CA PRO A 82 0.91 -0.35 2.86
C PRO A 82 -0.02 -1.41 3.42
N PHE A 83 -0.13 -2.54 2.75
CA PHE A 83 -0.95 -3.65 3.25
C PHE A 83 -0.35 -5.00 2.88
N LYS A 84 -0.78 -6.02 3.62
CA LYS A 84 -0.67 -7.42 3.20
C LYS A 84 -2.05 -8.03 3.10
N ASP A 85 -2.11 -9.16 2.43
CA ASP A 85 -3.28 -9.96 2.21
C ASP A 85 -2.88 -11.43 2.01
N VAL A 86 -3.86 -12.33 2.00
CA VAL A 86 -3.60 -13.78 1.94
C VAL A 86 -2.90 -14.22 0.64
N SER A 87 -2.88 -13.40 -0.41
CA SER A 87 -2.19 -13.73 -1.66
C SER A 87 -0.68 -13.46 -1.60
N ASN A 88 -0.18 -12.72 -0.60
CA ASN A 88 1.26 -12.41 -0.50
C ASN A 88 2.09 -13.68 -0.29
N GLY A 89 3.18 -13.80 -1.05
CA GLY A 89 4.09 -14.96 -1.00
C GLY A 89 3.67 -16.12 -1.90
N GLN A 90 2.42 -16.14 -2.37
CA GLN A 90 1.91 -17.11 -3.32
C GLN A 90 1.68 -16.47 -4.69
N GLU A 91 0.73 -15.53 -4.78
CA GLU A 91 0.29 -14.91 -6.04
C GLU A 91 0.76 -13.44 -6.18
N SER A 92 1.11 -12.79 -5.07
CA SER A 92 1.66 -11.42 -5.02
C SER A 92 2.96 -11.37 -4.21
N TYR A 93 3.69 -10.26 -4.28
CA TYR A 93 4.99 -10.12 -3.62
C TYR A 93 4.92 -10.32 -2.09
N GLY A 94 5.78 -11.15 -1.51
CA GLY A 94 5.70 -11.55 -0.09
C GLY A 94 5.86 -10.39 0.92
N GLY A 95 6.55 -9.32 0.55
CA GLY A 95 6.77 -8.16 1.44
C GLY A 95 5.56 -7.24 1.61
N GLY A 96 4.46 -7.50 0.89
CA GLY A 96 3.27 -6.64 0.86
C GLY A 96 3.22 -5.73 -0.35
N ARG A 97 2.14 -4.96 -0.45
CA ARG A 97 1.85 -4.06 -1.58
C ARG A 97 1.40 -2.70 -1.07
N TYR A 98 1.51 -1.70 -1.93
CA TYR A 98 1.23 -0.31 -1.56
C TYR A 98 0.13 0.27 -2.44
N ILE A 99 -0.64 1.19 -1.85
CA ILE A 99 -1.51 2.12 -2.55
C ILE A 99 -1.13 3.52 -2.07
N ASP A 100 -0.94 4.44 -3.00
CA ASP A 100 -0.78 5.86 -2.69
C ASP A 100 -2.05 6.61 -3.08
N ILE A 101 -2.45 7.55 -2.22
CA ILE A 101 -3.55 8.49 -2.49
C ILE A 101 -3.10 9.90 -2.12
N PHE A 102 -3.80 10.89 -2.65
CA PHE A 102 -3.68 12.26 -2.15
C PHE A 102 -4.63 12.48 -0.98
N ILE A 103 -4.32 13.45 -0.11
CA ILE A 103 -5.24 13.93 0.91
C ILE A 103 -6.59 14.24 0.24
N PRO A 104 -7.67 13.53 0.62
CA PRO A 104 -8.94 13.68 -0.06
C PRO A 104 -9.62 14.97 0.39
N LYS A 105 -10.35 15.62 -0.54
CA LYS A 105 -11.18 16.81 -0.23
C LYS A 105 -12.40 16.50 0.65
N SER A 106 -12.70 15.22 0.89
CA SER A 106 -13.82 14.77 1.71
C SER A 106 -13.47 13.50 2.46
N ASN A 107 -14.29 13.09 3.42
CA ASN A 107 -14.13 11.83 4.13
C ASN A 107 -14.50 10.59 3.31
N ARG A 108 -14.96 10.74 2.06
CA ARG A 108 -15.23 9.64 1.13
C ARG A 108 -14.06 9.48 0.19
N VAL A 109 -13.47 8.28 0.19
CA VAL A 109 -12.26 7.95 -0.56
C VAL A 109 -12.55 6.74 -1.43
N ARG A 110 -12.15 6.82 -2.71
CA ARG A 110 -12.11 5.65 -3.58
C ARG A 110 -10.81 4.90 -3.32
N LEU A 111 -10.91 3.81 -2.55
CA LEU A 111 -9.81 2.89 -2.32
C LEU A 111 -9.77 1.85 -3.45
N ASP A 112 -8.91 2.06 -4.43
CA ASP A 112 -8.83 1.20 -5.62
C ASP A 112 -7.67 0.22 -5.54
N PHE A 113 -7.96 -1.03 -5.18
CA PHE A 113 -6.95 -2.08 -5.13
C PHE A 113 -6.42 -2.46 -6.51
N ASN A 114 -7.07 -2.07 -7.61
CA ASN A 114 -6.49 -2.27 -8.95
C ASN A 114 -5.23 -1.40 -9.17
N GLN A 115 -5.05 -0.36 -8.36
CA GLN A 115 -3.89 0.53 -8.42
C GLN A 115 -2.77 0.12 -7.45
N CYS A 116 -2.92 -0.98 -6.72
CA CYS A 116 -1.86 -1.41 -5.81
C CYS A 116 -0.64 -1.92 -6.59
N TYR A 117 0.54 -1.59 -6.09
CA TYR A 117 1.80 -1.91 -6.74
C TYR A 117 2.78 -2.58 -5.75
N ASN A 118 3.76 -3.30 -6.29
CA ASN A 118 4.81 -3.90 -5.47
C ASN A 118 5.87 -2.86 -5.10
N PRO A 119 6.42 -2.88 -3.87
CA PRO A 119 7.60 -2.10 -3.52
C PRO A 119 8.76 -2.35 -4.48
N TYR A 120 9.67 -1.38 -4.63
CA TYR A 120 10.91 -1.56 -5.42
C TYR A 120 11.75 -2.76 -4.97
N CYS A 121 11.66 -3.13 -3.69
CA CYS A 121 12.30 -4.31 -3.10
C CYS A 121 11.82 -5.64 -3.72
N ALA A 122 10.71 -5.64 -4.45
CA ALA A 122 10.26 -6.79 -5.23
C ALA A 122 11.09 -7.04 -6.49
N TYR A 123 11.78 -6.02 -7.01
CA TYR A 123 12.50 -6.09 -8.28
C TYR A 123 14.03 -6.07 -8.10
N SER A 124 14.52 -5.47 -7.02
CA SER A 124 15.95 -5.35 -6.73
C SER A 124 16.21 -5.32 -5.23
N SER A 125 17.35 -5.90 -4.82
CA SER A 125 17.92 -5.70 -3.50
C SER A 125 18.42 -4.26 -3.31
N GLY A 126 18.60 -3.83 -2.06
CA GLY A 126 19.19 -2.54 -1.70
C GLY A 126 18.19 -1.38 -1.52
N TRP A 127 16.90 -1.60 -1.76
CA TRP A 127 15.88 -0.58 -1.56
C TRP A 127 15.36 -0.51 -0.12
N ASN A 128 15.06 0.70 0.33
CA ASN A 128 14.61 0.97 1.69
C ASN A 128 13.06 1.01 1.79
N CYS A 129 12.40 -0.12 1.46
CA CYS A 129 10.94 -0.18 1.37
C CYS A 129 10.28 -0.40 2.74
N PRO A 130 9.25 0.38 3.10
CA PRO A 130 8.56 0.21 4.37
C PRO A 130 7.85 -1.14 4.51
N ILE A 131 7.96 -1.79 5.66
CA ILE A 131 7.25 -3.04 5.94
C ILE A 131 5.82 -2.68 6.38
N PRO A 132 4.77 -3.20 5.73
CA PRO A 132 3.39 -2.96 6.16
C PRO A 132 3.20 -3.37 7.63
N PRO A 133 2.61 -2.50 8.47
CA PRO A 133 2.22 -2.85 9.83
C PRO A 133 1.17 -3.97 9.86
N LYS A 134 1.18 -4.80 10.90
CA LYS A 134 0.27 -5.96 11.05
C LYS A 134 -1.20 -5.55 11.04
N GLU A 135 -1.50 -4.35 11.51
CA GLU A 135 -2.86 -3.78 11.53
C GLU A 135 -3.43 -3.59 10.11
N ASN A 136 -2.56 -3.58 9.08
CA ASN A 136 -2.95 -3.51 7.68
C ASN A 136 -2.90 -4.89 6.98
N ASP A 137 -3.00 -5.99 7.73
CA ASP A 137 -3.15 -7.34 7.17
C ASP A 137 -4.63 -7.63 6.87
N LEU A 138 -4.94 -7.91 5.60
CA LEU A 138 -6.28 -8.29 5.16
C LEU A 138 -6.46 -9.82 5.19
N PRO A 139 -7.52 -10.36 5.79
CA PRO A 139 -7.71 -11.80 5.96
C PRO A 139 -8.31 -12.48 4.71
N PHE A 140 -8.16 -11.89 3.54
CA PHE A 140 -8.67 -12.41 2.27
C PHE A 140 -7.70 -12.05 1.14
N LYS A 141 -7.74 -12.81 0.04
CA LYS A 141 -6.89 -12.55 -1.13
C LYS A 141 -7.35 -11.31 -1.88
N VAL A 142 -6.43 -10.39 -2.17
CA VAL A 142 -6.67 -9.22 -3.03
C VAL A 142 -6.06 -9.47 -4.42
N LEU A 143 -6.84 -10.12 -5.28
CA LEU A 143 -6.45 -10.45 -6.65
C LEU A 143 -6.67 -9.26 -7.60
N ALA A 144 -5.95 -8.16 -7.35
CA ALA A 144 -6.01 -6.88 -8.05
C ALA A 144 -4.62 -6.25 -8.14
N GLY A 145 -4.40 -5.34 -9.08
CA GLY A 145 -3.15 -4.60 -9.23
C GLY A 145 -1.99 -5.45 -9.76
N VAL A 146 -0.76 -5.08 -9.39
CA VAL A 146 0.45 -5.75 -9.87
C VAL A 146 0.57 -7.15 -9.24
N LYS A 147 0.82 -8.17 -10.07
CA LYS A 147 1.13 -9.55 -9.65
C LYS A 147 2.54 -9.64 -9.08
N ARG A 148 2.90 -10.79 -8.50
CA ARG A 148 4.29 -11.07 -8.15
C ARG A 148 5.19 -10.91 -9.39
N TRP A 149 6.35 -10.27 -9.21
CA TRP A 149 7.42 -10.33 -10.19
C TRP A 149 8.10 -11.69 -10.08
N GLU A 150 8.04 -12.47 -11.14
CA GLU A 150 8.87 -13.66 -11.30
C GLU A 150 10.07 -13.24 -12.15
N LYS A 151 11.29 -13.44 -11.64
CA LYS A 151 12.44 -13.47 -12.53
C LYS A 151 12.25 -14.70 -13.41
N GLU A 152 12.08 -14.51 -14.72
CA GLU A 152 12.35 -15.59 -15.66
C GLU A 152 13.75 -16.13 -15.34
N HIS A 153 13.83 -17.44 -15.13
CA HIS A 153 15.10 -18.14 -14.89
C HIS A 153 15.79 -18.38 -16.22
#